data_AF-A0A174LP16-F1
#
_entry.id   AF-A0A174LP16-F1
#
_cell.length_a   1.000
_cell.length_b   1.000
_cell.length_c   1.000
_cell.angle_alpha   90.00
_cell.angle_beta   90.00
_cell.angle_gamma   90.00
#
_symmetry.space_group_name_H-M   'P 1'
#
loop_
_entity.id
_entity.type
_entity.pdbx_description
1 polymer ?
#
loop_
_entity_poly.entity_id
_entity_poly.type
_entity_poly.pdbx_seq_one_letter_code
_entity_poly.pdbx_strand_id
1 'polypeptide(L)'
;MEKCNLTQVPCRKAIMDVVQANKDRRSLQHIYELAELFRIACSGNEAFMELSEEDQERFWLITDALMMNDPEDLKRVHNLANYLMVKRIKDNAKVAEV
;
A
#
# COMPACT_ATOMS: atom_id res chain seq x y z
N MET A 1 -14.01 -17.43 -13.61
CA MET A 1 -12.57 -17.21 -13.38
C MET A 1 -11.93 -18.52 -12.97
N GLU A 2 -10.76 -18.82 -13.51
CA GLU A 2 -10.01 -20.03 -13.13
C GLU A 2 -9.59 -19.93 -11.67
N LYS A 3 -9.96 -20.91 -10.84
CA LYS A 3 -9.56 -20.95 -9.41
C LYS A 3 -8.08 -21.29 -9.34
N CYS A 4 -7.31 -20.48 -8.62
CA CYS A 4 -5.87 -20.68 -8.46
C CYS A 4 -5.57 -21.10 -7.03
N ASN A 5 -4.79 -22.17 -6.84
CA ASN A 5 -4.45 -22.65 -5.49
C ASN A 5 -3.51 -21.70 -4.71
N LEU A 6 -2.81 -20.78 -5.41
CA LEU A 6 -1.86 -19.84 -4.81
C LEU A 6 -2.53 -18.57 -4.24
N THR A 7 -3.50 -17.99 -4.94
CA THR A 7 -4.15 -16.71 -4.56
C THR A 7 -5.65 -16.86 -4.31
N GLN A 8 -6.18 -18.09 -4.42
CA GLN A 8 -7.61 -18.40 -4.47
C GLN A 8 -8.28 -17.72 -5.68
N VAL A 9 -8.70 -16.46 -5.60
CA VAL A 9 -9.22 -15.63 -6.70
C VAL A 9 -8.87 -14.18 -6.35
N PRO A 10 -8.29 -13.37 -7.27
CA PRO A 10 -7.98 -13.64 -8.68
C PRO A 10 -6.69 -14.46 -8.88
N CYS A 11 -6.64 -15.27 -9.96
CA CYS A 11 -5.44 -16.03 -10.32
C CYS A 11 -4.31 -15.13 -10.82
N ARG A 12 -3.07 -15.65 -10.84
CA ARG A 12 -1.89 -14.92 -11.36
C ARG A 12 -2.13 -14.31 -12.75
N LYS A 13 -2.78 -15.05 -13.64
CA LYS A 13 -3.12 -14.56 -14.99
C LYS A 13 -4.01 -13.31 -14.94
N ALA A 14 -5.07 -13.32 -14.15
CA ALA A 14 -5.95 -12.16 -14.01
C ALA A 14 -5.22 -10.94 -13.41
N ILE A 15 -4.28 -11.16 -12.49
CA ILE A 15 -3.42 -10.08 -11.96
C ILE A 15 -2.53 -9.52 -13.08
N MET A 16 -1.87 -10.38 -13.85
CA MET A 16 -1.03 -9.97 -14.99
C MET A 16 -1.83 -9.20 -16.04
N ASP A 17 -3.04 -9.65 -16.37
CA ASP A 17 -3.92 -9.01 -17.34
C ASP A 17 -4.27 -7.57 -16.90
N VAL A 18 -4.61 -7.37 -15.62
CA VAL A 18 -4.89 -6.03 -15.05
C VAL A 18 -3.66 -5.14 -15.09
N VAL A 19 -2.50 -5.65 -14.68
CA VAL A 19 -1.24 -4.88 -14.71
C VAL A 19 -0.86 -4.51 -16.14
N GLN A 20 -1.02 -5.42 -17.10
CA GLN A 20 -0.70 -5.15 -18.51
C GLN A 20 -1.67 -4.16 -19.15
N ALA A 21 -2.94 -4.18 -18.75
CA ALA A 21 -3.95 -3.22 -19.19
C ALA A 21 -3.72 -1.82 -18.60
N ASN A 22 -3.09 -1.71 -17.43
CA ASN A 22 -2.76 -0.43 -16.82
C ASN A 22 -1.64 0.28 -17.60
N LYS A 23 -1.95 1.47 -18.13
CA LYS A 23 -1.01 2.29 -18.90
C LYS A 23 -0.52 3.52 -18.13
N ASP A 24 -1.02 3.75 -16.92
CA ASP A 24 -0.59 4.88 -16.11
C ASP A 24 0.75 4.59 -15.43
N ARG A 25 1.76 5.41 -15.74
CA ARG A 25 3.12 5.20 -15.25
C ARG A 25 3.22 5.26 -13.72
N ARG A 26 2.52 6.20 -13.08
CA ARG A 26 2.57 6.37 -11.61
C ARG A 26 1.91 5.18 -10.92
N SER A 27 0.76 4.76 -11.43
CA SER A 27 0.06 3.59 -10.96
C SER A 27 0.91 2.32 -11.09
N LEU A 28 1.61 2.12 -12.21
CA LEU A 28 2.52 0.99 -12.38
C LEU A 28 3.69 1.01 -11.39
N GLN A 29 4.23 2.19 -11.09
CA GLN A 29 5.28 2.33 -10.08
C GLN A 29 4.75 1.96 -8.68
N HIS A 30 3.58 2.46 -8.29
CA HIS A 30 2.97 2.11 -7.02
C HIS A 30 2.61 0.62 -6.94
N ILE A 31 2.14 0.02 -8.03
CA ILE A 31 1.90 -1.43 -8.09
C ILE A 31 3.19 -2.20 -7.80
N TYR A 32 4.31 -1.79 -8.39
CA TYR A 32 5.60 -2.43 -8.13
C TYR A 32 6.04 -2.27 -6.68
N GLU A 33 5.97 -1.05 -6.14
CA GLU A 33 6.33 -0.74 -4.74
C GLU A 33 5.50 -1.58 -3.75
N LEU A 34 4.17 -1.66 -3.97
CA LEU A 34 3.27 -2.47 -3.16
C LEU A 34 3.56 -3.97 -3.30
N ALA A 35 3.76 -4.46 -4.52
CA ALA A 35 4.04 -5.87 -4.76
C ALA A 35 5.35 -6.31 -4.09
N GLU A 36 6.38 -5.48 -4.13
CA GLU A 36 7.67 -5.76 -3.51
C GLU A 36 7.59 -5.72 -1.98
N LEU A 37 6.90 -4.73 -1.41
CA LEU A 37 6.66 -4.64 0.02
C LEU A 37 5.96 -5.91 0.54
N PHE A 38 4.85 -6.31 -0.10
CA PHE A 38 4.11 -7.50 0.30
C PHE A 38 4.92 -8.78 0.07
N ARG A 39 5.76 -8.85 -0.98
CA ARG A 39 6.64 -9.99 -1.23
C ARG A 39 7.62 -10.20 -0.07
N ILE A 40 8.24 -9.12 0.43
CA ILE A 40 9.20 -9.18 1.53
C ILE A 40 8.45 -9.45 2.85
N ALA A 41 7.45 -8.63 3.16
CA ALA A 41 6.71 -8.70 4.42
C ALA A 41 6.05 -10.07 4.66
N CYS A 42 5.55 -10.71 3.61
CA CYS A 42 4.91 -12.03 3.71
C CYS A 42 5.88 -13.22 3.52
N SER A 43 7.18 -12.99 3.34
CA SER A 43 8.16 -14.07 3.14
C SER A 43 8.64 -14.76 4.42
N GLY A 44 8.38 -14.14 5.58
CA GLY A 44 8.72 -14.67 6.90
C GLY A 44 8.97 -13.55 7.90
N ASN A 45 8.93 -13.89 9.19
CA ASN A 45 9.09 -12.90 10.27
C ASN A 45 10.47 -12.22 10.23
N GLU A 46 11.54 -12.96 9.96
CA GLU A 46 12.90 -12.39 9.87
C GLU A 46 12.98 -11.32 8.79
N ALA A 47 12.52 -11.62 7.57
CA ALA A 47 12.49 -10.68 6.46
C ALA A 47 11.58 -9.47 6.72
N PHE A 48 10.45 -9.66 7.42
CA PHE A 48 9.60 -8.56 7.85
C PHE A 48 10.33 -7.61 8.81
N MET A 49 11.06 -8.16 9.79
CA MET A 49 11.81 -7.35 10.77
C MET A 49 13.01 -6.60 10.16
N GLU A 50 13.50 -7.01 8.99
CA GLU A 50 14.53 -6.29 8.23
C GLU A 50 14.01 -5.07 7.47
N LEU A 51 12.68 -4.93 7.30
CA LEU A 51 12.08 -3.74 6.71
C LEU A 51 12.28 -2.52 7.60
N SER A 52 12.34 -1.34 6.99
CA SER A 52 12.31 -0.08 7.73
C SER A 52 11.03 0.03 8.56
N GLU A 53 11.06 0.71 9.70
CA GLU A 53 9.86 0.97 10.51
C GLU A 53 8.75 1.61 9.67
N GLU A 54 9.12 2.52 8.76
CA GLU A 54 8.20 3.16 7.83
C GLU A 54 7.50 2.14 6.91
N ASP A 55 8.23 1.15 6.41
CA ASP A 55 7.67 0.11 5.53
C ASP A 55 6.86 -0.93 6.28
N GLN A 56 7.23 -1.24 7.53
CA GLN A 56 6.42 -2.08 8.42
C GLN A 56 5.06 -1.41 8.70
N GLU A 57 5.05 -0.13 9.05
CA GLU A 57 3.82 0.63 9.29
C GLU A 57 2.98 0.79 8.01
N ARG A 58 3.62 1.02 6.86
CA ARG A 58 2.93 1.01 5.56
C ARG A 58 2.25 -0.32 5.29
N PHE A 59 2.95 -1.44 5.52
CA PHE A 59 2.40 -2.77 5.28
C PHE A 59 1.12 -2.99 6.10
N TRP A 60 1.14 -2.63 7.38
CA TRP A 60 -0.04 -2.76 8.25
C TRP A 60 -1.17 -1.83 7.80
N LEU A 61 -0.89 -0.56 7.54
CA LEU A 61 -1.90 0.39 7.11
C LEU A 61 -2.60 -0.02 5.81
N ILE A 62 -1.85 -0.54 4.83
CA ILE A 62 -2.42 -1.02 3.57
C ILE A 62 -3.25 -2.29 3.82
N THR A 63 -2.75 -3.22 4.63
CA THR A 63 -3.48 -4.45 4.98
C THR A 63 -4.80 -4.13 5.67
N ASP A 64 -4.78 -3.23 6.65
CA ASP A 64 -5.97 -2.77 7.34
C ASP A 64 -6.97 -2.12 6.38
N ALA A 65 -6.50 -1.25 5.48
CA ALA A 65 -7.36 -0.62 4.48
C ALA A 65 -8.01 -1.63 3.52
N LEU A 66 -7.32 -2.72 3.17
CA LEU A 66 -7.88 -3.80 2.35
C LEU A 66 -8.92 -4.65 3.09
N MET A 67 -8.84 -4.71 4.41
CA MET A 67 -9.74 -5.49 5.27
C MET A 67 -10.93 -4.68 5.81
N MET A 68 -10.85 -3.35 5.77
CA MET A 68 -11.95 -2.45 6.12
C MET A 68 -13.10 -2.58 5.11
N ASN A 69 -14.28 -2.91 5.63
CA ASN A 69 -15.49 -3.08 4.81
C ASN A 69 -16.53 -1.96 5.02
N ASP A 70 -16.24 -1.01 5.91
CA ASP A 70 -17.11 0.15 6.17
C ASP A 70 -16.58 1.40 5.44
N PRO A 71 -17.37 1.99 4.51
CA PRO A 71 -16.95 3.17 3.77
C PRO A 71 -16.74 4.42 4.64
N GLU A 72 -17.42 4.54 5.79
CA GLU A 72 -17.28 5.69 6.67
C GLU A 72 -15.97 5.63 7.46
N ASP A 73 -15.58 4.43 7.91
CA ASP A 73 -14.28 4.18 8.53
C ASP A 73 -13.13 4.44 7.55
N LEU A 74 -13.25 3.99 6.29
CA LEU A 74 -12.27 4.31 5.25
C LEU A 74 -12.10 5.82 5.04
N LYS A 75 -13.21 6.59 5.05
CA LYS A 75 -13.14 8.06 4.95
C LYS A 75 -12.45 8.69 6.16
N ARG A 76 -12.70 8.19 7.38
CA ARG A 76 -12.06 8.70 8.60
C ARG A 76 -10.55 8.51 8.55
N VAL A 77 -10.09 7.31 8.18
CA VAL A 77 -8.65 7.03 8.00
C VAL A 77 -8.05 7.91 6.92
N HIS A 78 -8.73 8.04 5.77
CA HIS A 78 -8.28 8.91 4.68
C HIS A 78 -8.14 10.37 5.12
N ASN A 79 -9.13 10.90 5.85
CA ASN A 79 -9.10 12.27 6.35
C ASN A 79 -7.96 12.50 7.34
N LEU A 80 -7.69 11.54 8.23
CA LEU A 80 -6.57 11.60 9.15
C LEU A 80 -5.23 11.59 8.40
N ALA A 81 -5.06 10.68 7.44
CA ALA A 81 -3.86 10.60 6.62
C ALA A 81 -3.59 11.92 5.87
N ASN A 82 -4.64 12.50 5.25
CA ASN A 82 -4.55 13.80 4.58
C ASN A 82 -4.15 14.92 5.55
N TYR A 83 -4.77 14.98 6.74
CA TYR A 83 -4.43 15.97 7.75
C TYR A 83 -2.96 15.88 8.16
N LEU A 84 -2.45 14.68 8.44
CA LEU A 84 -1.06 14.47 8.84
C LEU A 84 -0.08 14.85 7.73
N MET A 85 -0.40 14.55 6.47
CA MET A 85 0.41 14.93 5.32
C MET A 85 0.48 16.46 5.17
N VAL A 86 -0.67 17.14 5.21
CA VAL A 86 -0.75 18.60 5.11
C VAL A 86 -0.03 19.26 6.28
N LYS A 87 -0.18 18.73 7.51
CA LYS A 87 0.52 19.22 8.69
C LYS A 87 2.05 19.13 8.50
N ARG A 88 2.57 17.98 8.07
CA ARG A 88 4.00 17.78 7.82
C ARG A 88 4.55 18.77 6.78
N ILE A 89 3.81 19.02 5.69
CA ILE A 89 4.21 20.00 4.67
C ILE A 89 4.31 21.41 5.28
N LYS A 90 3.31 21.81 6.07
CA LYS A 90 3.30 23.12 6.73
C LYS A 90 4.44 23.27 7.74
N ASP A 91 4.71 22.23 8.51
CA ASP A 91 5.78 22.24 9.52
C ASP A 91 7.15 22.35 8.83
N ASN A 92 7.38 21.62 7.74
CA ASN A 92 8.61 21.72 6.95
C ASN A 92 8.79 23.09 6.29
N ALA A 93 7.72 23.72 5.81
CA ALA A 93 7.79 25.07 5.23
C ALA A 93 8.24 26.12 6.26
N LYS A 94 7.72 26.04 7.49
CA LYS A 94 8.12 26.94 8.59
C LYS A 94 9.57 26.80 8.99
N VAL A 95 10.13 25.59 8.93
CA VAL A 95 11.55 25.34 9.22
C VAL A 95 12.45 25.92 8.13
N ALA A 96 11.99 25.99 6.88
CA ALA A 96 12.76 26.54 5.76
C ALA A 96 12.78 28.07 5.70
N GLU A 97 11.90 28.75 6.45
CA GLU A 97 11.84 30.22 6.57
C GLU A 97 12.75 30.79 7.67
N VAL A 98 13.42 29.93 8.45
CA VAL A 98 14.33 30.28 9.58
C VAL A 98 15.77 29.97 9.20
#